data_AF-A0A1C6QUB2-F1
#
_entry.id   AF-A0A1C6QUB2-F1
#
_cell.length_a   1.000
_cell.length_b   1.000
_cell.length_c   1.000
_cell.angle_alpha   90.00
_cell.angle_beta   90.00
_cell.angle_gamma   90.00
#
_symmetry.space_group_name_H-M   'P 1'
#
loop_
_entity.id
_entity.type
_entity.pdbx_description
1 polymer ?
#
loop_
_entity_poly.entity_id
_entity_poly.type
_entity_poly.pdbx_seq_one_letter_code
_entity_poly.pdbx_strand_id
1 'polypeptide(L)'
;MLHASGFTPRLLRPDEERELLKYGLGITNVVQRASAQADELSAEEYREGGRRLARKVSRLRPRWLAVVGVTAYRTAFGERTARIGPQEQPIGGARVWVLPNPSGLNARWTPKAMAEEFSRLREAAGAQAER
;
A
#
# COMPACT_ATOMS: atom_id res chain seq x y z
N MET A 1 6.65 10.17 3.36
CA MET A 1 5.96 9.84 2.09
C MET A 1 4.58 10.46 2.01
N LEU A 2 3.60 10.08 2.85
CA LEU A 2 2.23 10.60 2.78
C LEU A 2 2.12 12.13 2.71
N HIS A 3 2.86 12.85 3.56
CA HIS A 3 2.90 14.30 3.49
C HIS A 3 3.53 14.84 2.20
N ALA A 4 4.70 14.30 1.83
CA ALA A 4 5.44 14.71 0.63
C ALA A 4 4.68 14.49 -0.68
N SER A 5 3.72 13.56 -0.70
CA SER A 5 2.83 13.30 -1.84
C SER A 5 1.44 13.93 -1.72
N GLY A 6 1.21 14.74 -0.68
CA GLY A 6 -0.03 15.49 -0.49
C GLY A 6 -1.22 14.69 0.03
N PHE A 7 -1.02 13.46 0.52
CA PHE A 7 -2.08 12.71 1.22
C PHE A 7 -2.44 13.32 2.58
N THR A 8 -1.48 14.00 3.21
CA THR A 8 -1.70 14.71 4.48
C THR A 8 -1.19 16.16 4.36
N PRO A 9 -1.90 17.14 4.96
CA PRO A 9 -1.53 18.56 4.85
C PRO A 9 -0.25 18.90 5.63
N ARG A 10 0.13 18.04 6.59
CA ARG A 10 1.35 18.15 7.39
C ARG A 10 1.99 16.78 7.60
N LEU A 11 3.23 16.78 8.09
CA LEU A 11 3.89 15.58 8.59
C LEU A 11 3.23 15.17 9.92
N LEU A 12 2.71 13.94 9.96
CA LEU A 12 2.17 13.32 11.18
C LEU A 12 3.27 12.52 11.88
N ARG A 13 3.27 12.53 13.21
CA ARG A 13 4.09 11.62 14.03
C ARG A 13 3.45 10.22 14.08
N PRO A 14 4.22 9.17 14.39
CA PRO A 14 3.68 7.82 14.52
C PRO A 14 2.52 7.69 15.53
N ASP A 15 2.58 8.43 16.64
CA ASP A 15 1.51 8.45 17.66
C ASP A 15 0.21 9.14 17.18
N GLU A 16 0.29 9.91 16.08
CA GLU A 16 -0.85 10.57 15.46
C GLU A 16 -1.53 9.71 14.38
N GLU A 17 -1.23 8.41 14.29
CA GLU A 17 -1.75 7.52 13.24
C GLU A 17 -3.27 7.61 13.06
N ARG A 18 -4.03 7.75 14.17
CA ARG A 18 -5.49 7.86 14.13
C ARG A 18 -6.00 9.08 13.36
N GLU A 19 -5.20 10.14 13.22
CA GLU A 19 -5.53 11.32 12.42
C GLU A 19 -5.68 10.99 10.93
N LEU A 20 -5.05 9.90 10.44
CA LEU A 20 -5.19 9.44 9.05
C LEU A 20 -6.65 9.21 8.66
N LEU A 21 -7.48 8.75 9.59
CA LEU A 21 -8.90 8.48 9.35
C LEU A 21 -9.66 9.76 9.01
N LYS A 22 -9.26 10.92 9.55
CA LYS A 22 -9.87 12.22 9.23
C LYS A 22 -9.58 12.65 7.79
N TYR A 23 -8.52 12.12 7.19
CA TYR A 23 -8.17 12.32 5.78
C TYR A 23 -8.70 11.21 4.86
N GLY A 24 -9.56 10.31 5.37
CA GLY A 24 -10.10 9.18 4.60
C GLY A 24 -9.07 8.08 4.34
N LEU A 25 -7.97 8.04 5.10
CA LEU A 25 -6.88 7.08 4.93
C LEU A 25 -6.92 6.04 6.03
N GLY A 26 -6.78 4.77 5.66
CA GLY A 26 -6.55 3.66 6.58
C GLY A 26 -5.17 3.05 6.36
N ILE A 27 -4.55 2.56 7.43
CA ILE A 27 -3.29 1.82 7.39
C ILE A 27 -3.48 0.43 7.97
N THR A 28 -2.79 -0.56 7.40
CA THR A 28 -2.82 -1.95 7.86
C THR A 28 -1.58 -2.68 7.36
N ASN A 29 -1.14 -3.69 8.10
CA ASN A 29 -0.06 -4.57 7.66
C ASN A 29 -0.63 -5.78 6.90
N VAL A 30 0.12 -6.26 5.89
CA VAL A 30 -0.20 -7.49 5.16
C VAL A 30 0.03 -8.71 6.07
N VAL A 31 1.10 -8.69 6.88
CA VAL A 31 1.44 -9.74 7.85
C VAL A 31 1.43 -9.13 9.26
N GLN A 32 0.80 -9.81 10.22
CA GLN A 32 0.56 -9.28 11.58
C GLN A 32 1.76 -9.45 12.54
N ARG A 33 2.73 -10.31 12.22
CA ARG A 33 3.88 -10.57 13.09
C ARG A 33 4.89 -9.43 12.97
N ALA A 34 5.30 -8.87 14.11
CA ALA A 34 6.46 -8.00 14.19
C ALA A 34 7.73 -8.84 13.97
N SER A 35 8.24 -8.90 12.75
CA SER A 35 9.61 -9.34 12.49
C SER A 35 10.50 -8.11 12.30
N ALA A 36 11.70 -8.15 12.86
CA ALA A 36 12.67 -7.06 12.76
C ALA A 36 13.11 -6.82 11.30
N GLN A 37 12.92 -7.81 10.41
CA GLN A 37 13.15 -7.71 8.97
C GLN A 37 12.04 -8.42 8.18
N ALA A 38 11.63 -7.83 7.06
CA ALA A 38 10.63 -8.40 6.14
C ALA A 38 11.09 -9.71 5.47
N ASP A 39 12.38 -10.03 5.58
CA ASP A 39 13.05 -11.20 4.99
C ASP A 39 12.91 -12.48 5.83
N GLU A 40 12.40 -12.38 7.06
CA GLU A 40 12.10 -13.54 7.92
C GLU A 40 10.68 -14.11 7.70
N LEU A 41 9.85 -13.44 6.90
CA LEU A 41 8.48 -13.87 6.64
C LEU A 41 8.46 -14.89 5.51
N SER A 42 7.92 -16.08 5.78
CA SER A 42 7.77 -17.13 4.79
C SER A 42 6.79 -16.72 3.68
N ALA A 43 6.95 -17.32 2.50
CA ALA A 43 6.00 -17.10 1.40
C ALA A 43 4.57 -17.53 1.76
N GLU A 44 4.41 -18.48 2.67
CA GLU A 44 3.10 -18.91 3.18
C GLU A 44 2.45 -17.85 4.08
N GLU A 45 3.20 -17.22 4.98
CA GLU A 45 2.71 -16.12 5.81
C GLU A 45 2.23 -14.93 4.97
N TYR A 46 2.95 -14.58 3.90
CA TYR A 46 2.49 -13.56 2.95
C TYR A 46 1.18 -13.95 2.28
N ARG A 47 1.02 -15.20 1.83
CA ARG A 47 -0.23 -15.67 1.19
C ARG A 47 -1.39 -15.65 2.16
N GLU A 48 -1.20 -16.09 3.40
CA GLU A 48 -2.24 -16.03 4.43
C GLU A 48 -2.58 -14.58 4.80
N GLY A 49 -1.56 -13.74 4.93
CA GLY A 49 -1.71 -12.29 5.11
C GLY A 49 -2.52 -11.64 3.98
N GLY A 50 -2.22 -12.00 2.72
CA GLY A 50 -2.97 -11.57 1.54
C GLY A 50 -4.44 -11.98 1.59
N ARG A 51 -4.74 -13.23 1.97
CA ARG A 51 -6.12 -13.70 2.15
C ARG A 51 -6.87 -12.92 3.24
N ARG A 52 -6.22 -12.66 4.39
CA ARG A 52 -6.79 -11.83 5.47
C ARG A 52 -7.04 -10.39 5.01
N LEU A 53 -6.09 -9.81 4.29
CA LEU A 53 -6.21 -8.46 3.74
C LEU A 53 -7.36 -8.37 2.75
N ALA A 54 -7.50 -9.33 1.83
CA ALA A 54 -8.60 -9.37 0.87
C ALA A 54 -9.97 -9.41 1.57
N ARG A 55 -10.11 -10.19 2.64
CA ARG A 55 -11.35 -10.20 3.47
C ARG A 55 -11.60 -8.86 4.13
N LYS A 56 -10.57 -8.22 4.71
CA LYS A 56 -10.69 -6.90 5.34
C LYS A 56 -11.11 -5.83 4.33
N VAL A 57 -10.51 -5.85 3.14
CA VAL A 57 -10.82 -4.94 2.04
C VAL A 57 -12.25 -5.13 1.53
N SER A 58 -12.69 -6.38 1.34
CA SER A 58 -14.09 -6.68 0.98
C SER A 58 -15.09 -6.15 2.01
N ARG A 59 -14.77 -6.26 3.31
CA ARG A 59 -15.62 -5.73 4.39
C ARG A 59 -15.66 -4.21 4.44
N LEU A 60 -14.50 -3.56 4.34
CA LEU A 60 -14.36 -2.11 4.52
C LEU A 60 -14.61 -1.31 3.24
N ARG A 61 -14.59 -1.98 2.08
CA ARG A 61 -14.83 -1.43 0.74
C ARG A 61 -14.08 -0.11 0.46
N PRO A 62 -12.76 -0.04 0.69
CA PRO A 62 -12.00 1.14 0.29
C PRO A 62 -11.99 1.25 -1.24
N ARG A 63 -11.90 2.47 -1.75
CA ARG A 63 -11.85 2.72 -3.20
C ARG A 63 -10.55 2.25 -3.84
N TRP A 64 -9.47 2.31 -3.06
CA TRP A 64 -8.13 1.89 -3.44
C TRP A 64 -7.47 1.13 -2.28
N LEU A 65 -6.73 0.08 -2.62
CA LEU A 65 -5.76 -0.60 -1.77
C LEU A 65 -4.36 -0.28 -2.30
N ALA A 66 -3.55 0.40 -1.48
CA ALA A 66 -2.15 0.63 -1.78
C ALA A 66 -1.28 -0.41 -1.07
N VAL A 67 -0.50 -1.19 -1.82
CA VAL A 67 0.46 -2.16 -1.26
C VAL A 67 1.87 -1.63 -1.45
N VAL A 68 2.54 -1.32 -0.34
CA VAL A 68 3.91 -0.79 -0.36
C VAL A 68 4.89 -1.96 -0.44
N GLY A 69 5.52 -2.14 -1.61
CA GLY A 69 6.48 -3.21 -1.89
C GLY A 69 5.96 -4.24 -2.89
N VAL A 70 6.56 -4.26 -4.08
CA VAL A 70 6.18 -5.18 -5.16
C VAL A 70 6.40 -6.66 -4.81
N THR A 71 7.48 -6.99 -4.09
CA THR A 71 7.76 -8.37 -3.70
C THR A 71 6.69 -8.91 -2.74
N ALA A 72 6.32 -8.12 -1.72
CA ALA A 72 5.25 -8.48 -0.79
C ALA A 72 3.92 -8.69 -1.53
N TYR A 73 3.59 -7.80 -2.47
CA TYR A 73 2.40 -7.94 -3.32
C TYR A 73 2.43 -9.24 -4.15
N ARG A 74 3.51 -9.49 -4.89
CA ARG A 74 3.70 -10.68 -5.73
C ARG A 74 3.52 -11.96 -4.93
N THR A 75 4.12 -12.02 -3.74
CA THR A 75 4.06 -13.20 -2.87
C THR A 75 2.68 -13.37 -2.26
N ALA A 76 2.07 -12.29 -1.76
CA ALA A 76 0.77 -12.35 -1.08
C ALA A 76 -0.39 -12.70 -2.00
N PHE A 77 -0.34 -12.25 -3.26
CA PHE A 77 -1.45 -12.39 -4.22
C PHE A 77 -1.14 -13.30 -5.42
N GLY A 78 0.08 -13.85 -5.52
CA GLY A 78 0.46 -14.77 -6.60
C GLY A 78 0.76 -14.09 -7.94
N GLU A 79 0.79 -12.76 -7.98
CA GLU A 79 0.90 -11.95 -9.20
C GLU A 79 2.35 -11.72 -9.64
N ARG A 80 3.03 -12.77 -10.12
CA ARG A 80 4.49 -12.79 -10.36
C ARG A 80 5.02 -11.64 -11.23
N THR A 81 4.21 -11.14 -12.17
CA THR A 81 4.60 -10.11 -13.15
C THR A 81 4.26 -8.69 -12.70
N ALA A 82 3.61 -8.51 -11.54
CA ALA A 82 3.18 -7.21 -11.03
C ALA A 82 4.32 -6.19 -11.00
N ARG A 83 4.01 -4.95 -11.35
CA ARG A 83 4.96 -3.82 -11.37
C ARG A 83 4.48 -2.70 -10.45
N ILE A 84 5.36 -1.76 -10.13
CA ILE A 84 4.95 -0.51 -9.47
C ILE A 84 3.92 0.20 -10.34
N GLY A 85 2.84 0.71 -9.74
CA GLY A 85 1.74 1.35 -10.43
C GLY A 85 0.36 0.71 -10.17
N PRO A 86 -0.67 1.13 -10.93
CA PRO A 86 -2.01 0.52 -10.85
C PRO A 86 -1.97 -0.92 -11.38
N GLN A 87 -2.75 -1.80 -10.76
CA GLN A 87 -2.93 -3.19 -11.20
C GLN A 87 -4.33 -3.38 -11.80
N GLU A 88 -4.44 -4.31 -12.74
CA GLU A 88 -5.69 -4.64 -13.41
C GLU A 88 -6.65 -5.40 -12.48
N GLN A 89 -6.11 -6.33 -11.67
CA GLN A 89 -6.91 -7.20 -10.83
C GLN A 89 -7.26 -6.51 -9.50
N PRO A 90 -8.56 -6.38 -9.16
CA PRO A 90 -8.98 -5.86 -7.87
C PRO A 90 -8.76 -6.89 -6.75
N ILE A 91 -8.60 -6.41 -5.53
CA ILE A 91 -8.53 -7.25 -4.33
C ILE A 91 -9.70 -6.89 -3.43
N GLY A 92 -10.56 -7.86 -3.12
CA GLY A 92 -11.73 -7.62 -2.27
C GLY A 92 -12.65 -6.51 -2.81
N GLY A 93 -12.71 -6.33 -4.13
CA GLY A 93 -13.48 -5.27 -4.79
C GLY A 93 -12.80 -3.89 -4.84
N ALA A 94 -11.67 -3.69 -4.14
CA ALA A 94 -10.89 -2.46 -4.25
C ALA A 94 -9.90 -2.54 -5.40
N ARG A 95 -9.67 -1.42 -6.07
CA ARG A 95 -8.58 -1.31 -7.06
C ARG A 95 -7.25 -1.25 -6.35
N VAL A 96 -6.21 -1.73 -7.02
CA VAL A 96 -4.92 -1.96 -6.39
C VAL A 96 -3.87 -1.06 -7.01
N TRP A 97 -3.05 -0.47 -6.16
CA TRP A 97 -1.83 0.24 -6.57
C TRP A 97 -0.65 -0.31 -5.79
N VAL A 98 0.39 -0.74 -6.51
CA VAL A 98 1.63 -1.21 -5.90
C VAL A 98 2.60 -0.04 -5.85
N LEU A 99 3.03 0.32 -4.63
CA LEU A 99 3.93 1.44 -4.38
C LEU A 99 5.34 0.94 -4.08
N PRO A 100 6.40 1.73 -4.36
CA PRO A 100 7.76 1.37 -3.99
C PRO A 100 7.93 1.36 -2.46
N ASN A 101 8.78 0.46 -1.95
CA ASN A 101 9.12 0.39 -0.52
C ASN A 101 10.61 0.75 -0.33
N PRO A 102 11.01 1.45 0.76
CA PRO A 102 12.40 1.82 1.00
C PRO A 102 13.36 0.66 1.35
N SER A 103 12.89 -0.59 1.49
CA SER A 103 13.75 -1.72 1.88
C SER A 103 14.76 -2.10 0.79
N GLY A 104 15.96 -2.51 1.24
CA GLY A 104 17.25 -2.47 0.51
C GLY A 104 17.38 -3.21 -0.83
N LEU A 105 16.36 -3.93 -1.29
CA LEU A 105 16.36 -4.57 -2.62
C LEU A 105 15.94 -3.61 -3.75
N ASN A 106 15.50 -2.40 -3.42
CA ASN A 106 15.04 -1.38 -4.38
C ASN A 106 15.82 -0.06 -4.26
N ALA A 107 17.15 -0.11 -4.17
CA ALA A 107 18.05 1.05 -4.10
C ALA A 107 17.95 2.06 -5.27
N ARG A 108 17.09 1.81 -6.27
CA ARG A 108 16.83 2.67 -7.43
C ARG A 108 15.77 3.74 -7.16
N TRP A 109 14.98 3.63 -6.09
CA TRP A 109 13.91 4.58 -5.81
C TRP A 109 14.40 5.71 -4.88
N THR A 110 14.53 6.91 -5.45
CA THR A 110 14.79 8.11 -4.66
C THR A 110 13.54 8.52 -3.87
N PRO A 111 13.68 9.21 -2.73
CA PRO A 111 12.53 9.77 -2.01
C PRO A 111 11.60 10.60 -2.90
N LYS A 112 12.17 11.34 -3.86
CA LYS A 112 11.43 12.10 -4.86
C LYS A 112 10.59 11.20 -5.77
N ALA A 113 11.20 10.19 -6.38
CA ALA A 113 10.48 9.26 -7.27
C ALA A 113 9.38 8.49 -6.53
N MET A 114 9.63 8.11 -5.27
CA MET A 114 8.58 7.52 -4.44
C MET A 114 7.44 8.51 -4.18
N ALA A 115 7.74 9.78 -3.94
CA ALA A 115 6.71 10.79 -3.66
C ALA A 115 5.85 11.06 -4.89
N GLU A 116 6.48 11.11 -6.07
CA GLU A 116 5.81 11.20 -7.36
C GLU A 116 4.83 10.04 -7.57
N GLU A 117 5.24 8.81 -7.30
CA GLU A 117 4.35 7.65 -7.47
C GLU A 117 3.17 7.64 -6.48
N PHE A 118 3.40 8.06 -5.23
CA PHE A 118 2.31 8.25 -4.28
C PHE A 118 1.36 9.39 -4.72
N SER A 119 1.88 10.47 -5.28
CA SER A 119 1.05 11.58 -5.79
C SER A 119 0.16 11.13 -6.95
N ARG A 120 0.67 10.29 -7.86
CA ARG A 120 -0.13 9.70 -8.94
C ARG A 120 -1.31 8.89 -8.41
N LEU A 121 -1.09 8.11 -7.36
CA LEU A 121 -2.19 7.41 -6.67
C LEU A 121 -3.19 8.40 -6.06
N ARG A 122 -2.73 9.46 -5.39
CA ARG A 122 -3.61 10.49 -4.80
C ARG A 122 -4.51 11.11 -5.86
N GLU A 123 -3.93 11.51 -6.99
CA GLU A 123 -4.64 12.10 -8.12
C GLU A 123 -5.66 11.13 -8.72
N ALA A 124 -5.29 9.86 -8.93
CA ALA A 124 -6.21 8.84 -9.41
C ALA A 124 -7.38 8.57 -8.44
N ALA A 125 -7.16 8.70 -7.12
CA ALA A 125 -8.21 8.57 -6.12
C ALA A 125 -9.14 9.81 -6.08
N GLY A 126 -8.57 11.01 -6.27
CA GLY A 126 -9.26 12.30 -6.30
C GLY A 126 -10.13 12.50 -7.55
N ALA A 127 -9.58 12.24 -8.75
CA ALA A 127 -10.25 12.38 -10.05
C ALA A 127 -11.52 11.52 -10.23
N GLN A 128 -11.80 10.67 -9.25
CA GLN A 128 -12.96 9.81 -9.21
C GLN A 128 -13.87 10.09 -8.02
N ALA A 129 -13.45 10.91 -7.06
CA ALA A 129 -14.37 11.43 -6.05
C ALA A 129 -15.34 12.45 -6.68
N GLU A 130 -14.93 13.02 -7.81
CA GLU A 130 -15.67 14.02 -8.59
C GLU A 130 -16.56 13.41 -9.69
N ARG A 131 -16.63 12.07 -9.79
CA ARG A 131 -17.53 11.33 -10.70
C ARG A 131 -18.56 10.55 -9.91
#